data_AF-A0A2S3ZA89-F1
#
_entry.id   AF-A0A2S3ZA89-F1
#
_cell.length_a   1.000
_cell.length_b   1.000
_cell.length_c   1.000
_cell.angle_alpha   90.00
_cell.angle_beta   90.00
_cell.angle_gamma   90.00
#
_symmetry.space_group_name_H-M   'P 1'
#
loop_
_entity.id
_entity.type
_entity.pdbx_description
1 polymer ?
#
loop_
_entity_poly.entity_id
_entity_poly.type
_entity_poly.pdbx_seq_one_letter_code
_entity_poly.pdbx_strand_id
1 'polypeptide(L)'
;MVPVMLAWLATLERKFRGIPVPDDAPQAHSPGIDSDRILIVGGGPAIGWGVLSHTLALPGALARALTARTGRGVDVDVIARSNMTPRNAPEHIDFANLWRYDAVVLTLGLFDAGRLTSTRAWRRDLASLVEQIQHSSSLGTEVFVAGIAPVALIPAFSGPFGALAGRQALELNAVSEDVCAAVDRLTFVRLPGTPVARSGRFRSASDYDLWAEVLAEPMAGPLEPLRRTDGVPAPEVQGRTPEEIEQARHRALMALNLLDTAPEARFDRIVALARSSLGTSAAAFTVIDGDRQWHKATVGLAVFDIPRSESFCTVTVLESAALVVPDARLDPRFRDNPLVVSGPRLRFYAGFPIESPSGERIGALCVYDQNPRSQEDVDLVLLRELALLLQYELWQSAGAVDRADTLGP
;
A
#
# COMPACT_ATOMS: atom_id res chain seq x y z
N MET A 1 -37.60 -12.31 10.35
CA MET A 1 -36.82 -12.28 9.09
C MET A 1 -35.31 -12.34 9.31
N VAL A 2 -34.72 -11.52 10.19
CA VAL A 2 -33.24 -11.49 10.40
C VAL A 2 -32.60 -12.86 10.71
N PRO A 3 -33.14 -13.72 11.61
CA PRO A 3 -32.53 -15.04 11.87
C PRO A 3 -32.50 -15.97 10.65
N VAL A 4 -33.53 -15.87 9.79
CA VAL A 4 -33.62 -16.65 8.54
C VAL A 4 -32.60 -16.15 7.52
N MET A 5 -32.41 -14.84 7.41
CA MET A 5 -31.39 -14.25 6.55
C MET A 5 -29.97 -14.64 7.00
N LEU A 6 -29.70 -14.69 8.31
CA LEU A 6 -28.42 -15.15 8.84
C LEU A 6 -28.14 -16.61 8.52
N ALA A 7 -29.14 -17.49 8.68
CA ALA A 7 -29.02 -18.88 8.28
C ALA A 7 -28.76 -19.04 6.77
N TRP A 8 -29.43 -18.22 5.95
CA TRP A 8 -29.22 -18.19 4.50
C TRP A 8 -27.81 -17.70 4.13
N LEU A 9 -27.31 -16.62 4.74
CA LEU A 9 -25.93 -16.16 4.56
C LEU A 9 -24.90 -17.24 4.92
N ALA A 10 -25.08 -17.94 6.04
CA ALA A 10 -24.21 -19.06 6.43
C ALA A 10 -24.25 -20.23 5.42
N THR A 11 -25.36 -20.39 4.68
CA THR A 11 -25.42 -21.36 3.58
C THR A 11 -24.66 -20.87 2.33
N LEU A 12 -24.67 -19.57 2.05
CA LEU A 12 -23.90 -18.97 0.95
C LEU A 12 -22.39 -19.01 1.22
N GLU A 13 -21.95 -18.67 2.43
CA GLU A 13 -20.54 -18.79 2.82
C GLU A 13 -20.00 -20.20 2.58
N ARG A 14 -20.78 -21.23 2.92
CA ARG A 14 -20.42 -22.63 2.63
C ARG A 14 -20.30 -22.92 1.13
N LYS A 15 -21.17 -22.34 0.29
CA LYS A 15 -21.08 -22.46 -1.18
C LYS A 15 -19.85 -21.75 -1.73
N PHE A 16 -19.41 -20.67 -1.08
CA PHE A 16 -18.24 -19.89 -1.50
C PHE A 16 -16.90 -20.53 -1.11
N ARG A 17 -16.86 -21.46 -0.15
CA ARG A 17 -15.61 -22.14 0.26
C ARG A 17 -14.85 -22.87 -0.86
N GLY A 18 -15.50 -23.19 -1.99
CA GLY A 18 -14.85 -23.83 -3.14
C GLY A 18 -14.44 -22.87 -4.26
N ILE A 19 -14.62 -21.55 -4.07
CA ILE A 19 -14.22 -20.55 -5.06
C ILE A 19 -12.76 -20.16 -4.80
N PRO A 20 -11.89 -20.16 -5.84
CA PRO A 20 -10.53 -19.65 -5.71
C PRO A 20 -10.52 -18.20 -5.19
N VAL A 21 -9.63 -17.94 -4.25
CA VAL A 21 -9.29 -16.59 -3.79
C VAL A 21 -7.75 -16.48 -3.79
N PRO A 22 -7.19 -15.27 -3.87
CA PRO A 22 -5.76 -15.06 -3.79
C PRO A 22 -5.16 -15.65 -2.51
N ASP A 23 -3.99 -16.30 -2.65
CA ASP A 23 -3.19 -16.85 -1.55
C ASP A 23 -1.77 -16.25 -1.48
N ASP A 24 -1.49 -15.26 -2.34
CA ASP A 24 -0.28 -14.45 -2.35
C ASP A 24 -0.33 -13.33 -1.29
N ALA A 25 0.75 -12.54 -1.21
CA ALA A 25 0.77 -11.36 -0.34
C ALA A 25 -0.41 -10.44 -0.70
N PRO A 26 -1.12 -9.85 0.28
CA PRO A 26 -2.33 -9.06 0.06
C PRO A 26 -2.02 -7.65 -0.47
N GLN A 27 -1.27 -7.59 -1.55
CA GLN A 27 -0.78 -6.38 -2.19
C GLN A 27 -0.72 -6.55 -3.70
N ALA A 28 -0.83 -5.44 -4.43
CA ALA A 28 -0.57 -5.40 -5.85
C ALA A 28 0.10 -4.09 -6.23
N HIS A 29 0.92 -4.15 -7.28
CA HIS A 29 1.77 -3.04 -7.69
C HIS A 29 1.59 -2.79 -9.19
N SER A 30 1.62 -1.53 -9.58
CA SER A 30 1.73 -1.08 -10.97
C SER A 30 2.95 -0.16 -11.09
N PRO A 31 3.89 -0.42 -12.04
CA PRO A 31 5.13 0.34 -12.14
C PRO A 31 4.92 1.82 -12.47
N GLY A 32 5.81 2.66 -11.94
CA GLY A 32 5.94 4.07 -12.29
C GLY A 32 6.66 4.87 -11.20
N ILE A 33 6.98 6.12 -11.48
CA ILE A 33 7.59 7.04 -10.50
C ILE A 33 6.53 7.59 -9.54
N ASP A 34 6.95 8.05 -8.36
CA ASP A 34 6.13 8.77 -7.37
C ASP A 34 4.80 8.09 -7.03
N SER A 35 4.88 6.85 -6.54
CA SER A 35 3.70 5.98 -6.49
C SER A 35 2.64 6.40 -5.48
N ASP A 36 1.37 6.30 -5.90
CA ASP A 36 0.22 6.44 -5.02
C ASP A 36 0.05 5.18 -4.17
N ARG A 37 -0.15 5.36 -2.87
CA ARG A 37 -0.37 4.28 -1.91
C ARG A 37 -1.83 4.21 -1.52
N ILE A 38 -2.43 3.06 -1.78
CA ILE A 38 -3.87 2.87 -1.63
C ILE A 38 -4.11 1.68 -0.71
N LEU A 39 -4.99 1.85 0.26
CA LEU A 39 -5.48 0.75 1.08
C LEU A 39 -6.90 0.38 0.66
N ILE A 40 -7.13 -0.85 0.22
CA ILE A 40 -8.48 -1.39 0.05
C ILE A 40 -8.88 -2.13 1.33
N VAL A 41 -9.96 -1.69 1.96
CA VAL A 41 -10.55 -2.34 3.13
C VAL A 41 -11.95 -2.84 2.80
N GLY A 42 -12.28 -4.08 3.16
CA GLY A 42 -13.67 -4.50 3.17
C GLY A 42 -13.93 -5.97 2.90
N GLY A 43 -15.02 -6.22 2.18
CA GLY A 43 -15.45 -7.56 1.77
C GLY A 43 -15.81 -7.58 0.29
N GLY A 44 -16.37 -8.70 -0.18
CA GLY A 44 -16.83 -8.81 -1.57
C GLY A 44 -15.69 -8.57 -2.59
N PRO A 45 -15.69 -7.47 -3.38
CA PRO A 45 -14.66 -7.17 -4.38
C PRO A 45 -13.22 -7.19 -3.87
N ALA A 46 -12.97 -6.77 -2.63
CA ALA A 46 -11.62 -6.75 -2.06
C ALA A 46 -11.02 -8.15 -1.83
N ILE A 47 -11.86 -9.19 -1.75
CA ILE A 47 -11.40 -10.57 -1.49
C ILE A 47 -10.80 -11.22 -2.74
N GLY A 48 -11.14 -10.76 -3.95
CA GLY A 48 -10.61 -11.37 -5.17
C GLY A 48 -11.23 -12.73 -5.53
N TRP A 49 -12.48 -12.99 -5.16
CA TRP A 49 -13.20 -14.20 -5.58
C TRP A 49 -13.05 -14.50 -7.09
N GLY A 50 -12.67 -15.72 -7.42
CA GLY A 50 -12.54 -16.23 -8.79
C GLY A 50 -11.13 -16.11 -9.39
N VAL A 51 -10.16 -15.51 -8.70
CA VAL A 51 -8.77 -15.39 -9.15
C VAL A 51 -7.79 -15.86 -8.08
N LEU A 52 -6.54 -16.14 -8.49
CA LEU A 52 -5.50 -16.74 -7.64
C LEU A 52 -4.46 -15.74 -7.12
N SER A 53 -4.51 -14.47 -7.53
CA SER A 53 -3.57 -13.44 -7.07
C SER A 53 -4.23 -12.09 -6.92
N HIS A 54 -3.71 -11.27 -6.01
CA HIS A 54 -4.19 -9.90 -5.82
C HIS A 54 -3.93 -9.03 -7.06
N THR A 55 -2.93 -9.36 -7.88
CA THR A 55 -2.66 -8.73 -9.19
C THR A 55 -3.80 -8.93 -10.20
N LEU A 56 -4.49 -10.08 -10.14
CA LEU A 56 -5.64 -10.39 -11.01
C LEU A 56 -6.99 -9.93 -10.42
N ALA A 57 -7.00 -9.51 -9.15
CA ALA A 57 -8.18 -9.03 -8.43
C ALA A 57 -8.30 -7.50 -8.52
N LEU A 58 -9.24 -6.93 -7.75
CA LEU A 58 -9.46 -5.48 -7.66
C LEU A 58 -8.17 -4.67 -7.39
N PRO A 59 -7.25 -5.08 -6.49
CA PRO A 59 -6.05 -4.31 -6.19
C PRO A 59 -5.17 -4.10 -7.42
N GLY A 60 -4.83 -5.18 -8.14
CA GLY A 60 -4.01 -5.06 -9.34
C GLY A 60 -4.72 -4.36 -10.49
N ALA A 61 -6.03 -4.57 -10.64
CA ALA A 61 -6.83 -3.84 -11.62
C ALA A 61 -6.85 -2.33 -11.33
N LEU A 62 -7.06 -1.94 -10.08
CA LEU A 62 -7.08 -0.54 -9.66
C LEU A 62 -5.71 0.13 -9.83
N ALA A 63 -4.63 -0.57 -9.44
CA ALA A 63 -3.27 -0.08 -9.62
C ALA A 63 -2.99 0.28 -11.09
N ARG A 64 -3.30 -0.65 -12.01
CA ARG A 64 -3.12 -0.42 -13.45
C ARG A 64 -3.99 0.70 -14.00
N ALA A 65 -5.26 0.76 -13.59
CA ALA A 65 -6.20 1.79 -14.05
C ALA A 65 -5.75 3.20 -13.61
N LEU A 66 -5.26 3.34 -12.37
CA LEU A 66 -4.75 4.59 -11.86
C LEU A 66 -3.40 4.97 -12.48
N THR A 67 -2.47 4.03 -12.66
CA THR A 67 -1.23 4.27 -13.40
C THR A 67 -1.51 4.77 -14.82
N ALA A 68 -2.46 4.15 -15.52
CA ALA A 68 -2.83 4.57 -16.87
C ALA A 68 -3.40 6.00 -16.94
N ARG A 69 -4.02 6.47 -15.85
CA ARG A 69 -4.66 7.80 -15.77
C ARG A 69 -3.72 8.89 -15.27
N THR A 70 -2.83 8.56 -14.34
CA THR A 70 -1.94 9.52 -13.67
C THR A 70 -0.53 9.53 -14.25
N GLY A 71 -0.12 8.44 -14.92
CA GLY A 71 1.27 8.21 -15.36
C GLY A 71 2.22 7.83 -14.22
N ARG A 72 1.72 7.64 -13.00
CA ARG A 72 2.50 7.32 -11.80
C ARG A 72 2.44 5.85 -11.45
N GLY A 73 3.38 5.39 -10.63
CA GLY A 73 3.27 4.07 -10.03
C GLY A 73 2.11 4.01 -9.04
N VAL A 74 1.60 2.82 -8.74
CA VAL A 74 0.54 2.65 -7.75
C VAL A 74 0.76 1.38 -6.97
N ASP A 75 0.71 1.50 -5.65
CA ASP A 75 0.85 0.41 -4.68
C ASP A 75 -0.47 0.26 -3.93
N VAL A 76 -1.04 -0.95 -3.95
CA VAL A 76 -2.34 -1.22 -3.36
C VAL A 76 -2.23 -2.35 -2.34
N ASP A 77 -2.47 -2.04 -1.07
CA ASP A 77 -2.59 -3.01 0.00
C ASP A 77 -4.04 -3.39 0.25
N VAL A 78 -4.26 -4.57 0.83
CA VAL A 78 -5.60 -5.12 1.05
C VAL A 78 -5.79 -5.65 2.46
N ILE A 79 -6.86 -5.20 3.11
CA ILE A 79 -7.38 -5.79 4.35
C ILE A 79 -8.81 -6.24 4.08
N ALA A 80 -8.97 -7.52 3.73
CA ALA A 80 -10.26 -8.06 3.31
C ALA A 80 -10.75 -9.21 4.20
N ARG A 81 -12.04 -9.16 4.59
CA ARG A 81 -12.76 -10.26 5.23
C ARG A 81 -14.19 -10.35 4.70
N SER A 82 -14.69 -11.57 4.52
CA SER A 82 -16.04 -11.83 3.99
C SER A 82 -17.16 -11.25 4.86
N ASN A 83 -16.95 -11.17 6.17
CA ASN A 83 -17.92 -10.70 7.16
C ASN A 83 -17.59 -9.28 7.68
N MET A 84 -16.74 -8.53 6.98
CA MET A 84 -16.38 -7.17 7.39
C MET A 84 -17.58 -6.24 7.23
N THR A 85 -17.82 -5.43 8.26
CA THR A 85 -18.84 -4.38 8.32
C THR A 85 -18.19 -3.11 8.86
N PRO A 86 -18.83 -1.93 8.72
CA PRO A 86 -18.28 -0.72 9.30
C PRO A 86 -18.05 -0.79 10.82
N ARG A 87 -18.79 -1.66 11.53
CA ARG A 87 -18.65 -1.86 12.98
C ARG A 87 -17.36 -2.56 13.37
N ASN A 88 -16.97 -3.61 12.65
CA ASN A 88 -15.81 -4.45 13.02
C ASN A 88 -14.55 -4.14 12.21
N ALA A 89 -14.66 -3.36 11.13
CA ALA A 89 -13.53 -2.93 10.35
C ALA A 89 -12.41 -2.28 11.19
N PRO A 90 -12.70 -1.42 12.20
CA PRO A 90 -11.65 -0.81 13.03
C PRO A 90 -10.71 -1.83 13.70
N GLU A 91 -11.23 -2.97 14.15
CA GLU A 91 -10.44 -4.04 14.79
C GLU A 91 -9.39 -4.66 13.85
N HIS A 92 -9.48 -4.40 12.55
CA HIS A 92 -8.58 -4.94 11.53
C HIS A 92 -7.71 -3.86 10.88
N ILE A 93 -8.13 -2.59 10.92
CA ILE A 93 -7.42 -1.48 10.28
C ILE A 93 -6.38 -0.86 11.22
N ASP A 94 -6.52 -1.01 12.54
CA ASP A 94 -5.65 -0.35 13.52
C ASP A 94 -4.14 -0.66 13.30
N PHE A 95 -3.82 -1.86 12.80
CA PHE A 95 -2.45 -2.27 12.45
C PHE A 95 -1.93 -1.74 11.11
N ALA A 96 -2.77 -1.09 10.30
CA ALA A 96 -2.45 -0.70 8.94
C ALA A 96 -1.62 0.59 8.86
N ASN A 97 -1.41 1.32 9.97
CA ASN A 97 -0.67 2.58 10.00
C ASN A 97 -1.17 3.56 8.92
N LEU A 98 -2.45 3.95 9.01
CA LEU A 98 -3.20 4.66 7.97
C LEU A 98 -2.54 5.95 7.45
N TRP A 99 -1.66 6.57 8.22
CA TRP A 99 -0.86 7.73 7.82
C TRP A 99 -0.01 7.50 6.56
N ARG A 100 0.30 6.25 6.19
CA ARG A 100 1.14 5.91 5.02
C ARG A 100 0.41 5.88 3.68
N TYR A 101 -0.91 6.00 3.67
CA TYR A 101 -1.72 5.88 2.46
C TYR A 101 -2.20 7.24 1.97
N ASP A 102 -2.11 7.46 0.66
CA ASP A 102 -2.68 8.63 -0.03
C ASP A 102 -4.20 8.46 -0.21
N ALA A 103 -4.69 7.21 -0.28
CA ALA A 103 -6.12 6.93 -0.30
C ALA A 103 -6.52 5.63 0.40
N VAL A 104 -7.76 5.60 0.90
CA VAL A 104 -8.42 4.41 1.46
C VAL A 104 -9.71 4.14 0.70
N VAL A 105 -9.88 2.92 0.18
CA VAL A 105 -11.09 2.47 -0.52
C VAL A 105 -11.85 1.48 0.34
N LEU A 106 -13.07 1.85 0.76
CA LEU A 106 -13.97 1.03 1.54
C LEU A 106 -14.93 0.26 0.63
N THR A 107 -14.86 -1.07 0.68
CA THR A 107 -15.71 -2.01 -0.08
C THR A 107 -16.62 -2.80 0.87
N LEU A 108 -17.51 -2.10 1.57
CA LEU A 108 -18.34 -2.67 2.65
C LEU A 108 -19.81 -2.80 2.24
N GLY A 109 -20.58 -3.54 3.05
CA GLY A 109 -22.05 -3.47 3.02
C GLY A 109 -22.79 -4.62 2.35
N LEU A 110 -22.12 -5.48 1.58
CA LEU A 110 -22.78 -6.68 1.03
C LEU A 110 -23.27 -7.61 2.16
N PHE A 111 -22.45 -7.80 3.20
CA PHE A 111 -22.82 -8.59 4.36
C PHE A 111 -23.95 -7.92 5.17
N ASP A 112 -23.89 -6.61 5.38
CA ASP A 112 -24.93 -5.82 6.05
C ASP A 112 -26.27 -5.84 5.31
N ALA A 113 -26.25 -5.75 3.99
CA ALA A 113 -27.44 -5.89 3.15
C ALA A 113 -28.06 -7.29 3.32
N GLY A 114 -27.23 -8.33 3.38
CA GLY A 114 -27.68 -9.69 3.69
C GLY A 114 -28.23 -9.84 5.11
N ARG A 115 -27.73 -9.06 6.09
CA ARG A 115 -28.22 -9.07 7.48
C ARG A 115 -29.47 -8.22 7.69
N LEU A 116 -29.89 -7.45 6.68
CA LEU A 116 -30.93 -6.43 6.80
C LEU A 116 -30.57 -5.40 7.88
N THR A 117 -29.30 -4.97 7.93
CA THR A 117 -28.86 -3.88 8.81
C THR A 117 -29.69 -2.64 8.53
N SER A 118 -30.23 -2.02 9.59
CA SER A 118 -31.07 -0.83 9.42
C SER A 118 -30.25 0.37 8.92
N THR A 119 -30.87 1.23 8.12
CA THR A 119 -30.25 2.46 7.60
C THR A 119 -29.68 3.37 8.70
N ARG A 120 -30.34 3.43 9.87
CA ARG A 120 -29.84 4.16 11.04
C ARG A 120 -28.56 3.56 11.62
N ALA A 121 -28.52 2.23 11.77
CA ALA A 121 -27.33 1.54 12.27
C ALA A 121 -26.17 1.67 11.29
N TRP A 122 -26.46 1.49 9.99
CA TRP A 122 -25.49 1.68 8.92
C TRP A 122 -24.89 3.09 8.91
N ARG A 123 -25.73 4.14 8.95
CA ARG A 123 -25.26 5.54 9.00
C ARG A 123 -24.30 5.76 10.17
N ARG A 124 -24.70 5.34 11.37
CA ARG A 124 -23.90 5.51 12.58
C ARG A 124 -22.55 4.79 12.46
N ASP A 125 -22.59 3.52 12.06
CA ASP A 125 -21.40 2.68 12.03
C ASP A 125 -20.44 3.12 10.91
N LEU A 126 -20.95 3.52 9.73
CA LEU A 126 -20.15 4.07 8.63
C LEU A 126 -19.54 5.43 8.98
N ALA A 127 -20.32 6.35 9.55
CA ALA A 127 -19.82 7.66 9.97
C ALA A 127 -18.71 7.51 11.03
N SER A 128 -18.90 6.63 12.01
CA SER A 128 -17.89 6.34 13.03
C SER A 128 -16.62 5.73 12.44
N LEU A 129 -16.72 4.84 11.45
CA LEU A 129 -15.56 4.28 10.78
C LEU A 129 -14.77 5.35 10.01
N VAL A 130 -15.47 6.18 9.24
CA VAL A 130 -14.83 7.28 8.48
C VAL A 130 -14.12 8.24 9.42
N GLU A 131 -14.76 8.64 10.51
CA GLU A 131 -14.17 9.55 11.50
C GLU A 131 -12.88 8.97 12.09
N GLN A 132 -12.86 7.67 12.41
CA GLN A 132 -11.65 6.98 12.88
C GLN A 132 -10.56 6.93 11.80
N ILE A 133 -10.92 6.60 10.56
CA ILE A 133 -9.95 6.59 9.45
C ILE A 133 -9.32 7.97 9.28
N GLN A 134 -10.14 9.03 9.21
CA GLN A 134 -9.65 10.40 9.06
C GLN A 134 -8.80 10.87 10.24
N HIS A 135 -9.08 10.40 11.45
CA HIS A 135 -8.30 10.71 12.64
C HIS A 135 -6.92 10.01 12.65
N SER A 136 -6.86 8.79 12.11
CA SER A 136 -5.65 7.96 12.09
C SER A 136 -4.82 8.11 10.80
N SER A 137 -5.38 8.75 9.77
CA SER A 137 -4.73 8.98 8.47
C SER A 137 -4.06 10.34 8.38
N SER A 138 -3.30 10.56 7.30
CA SER A 138 -2.70 11.87 7.02
C SER A 138 -3.77 12.87 6.56
N LEU A 139 -3.51 14.18 6.76
CA LEU A 139 -4.39 15.26 6.30
C LEU A 139 -4.51 15.35 4.76
N GLY A 140 -3.74 14.54 4.04
CA GLY A 140 -3.81 14.33 2.59
C GLY A 140 -4.48 13.01 2.17
N THR A 141 -4.85 12.10 3.08
CA THR A 141 -5.46 10.81 2.72
C THR A 141 -6.93 10.94 2.28
N GLU A 142 -7.25 10.60 1.03
CA GLU A 142 -8.61 10.63 0.48
C GLU A 142 -9.36 9.32 0.76
N VAL A 143 -10.65 9.38 1.09
CA VAL A 143 -11.43 8.17 1.38
C VAL A 143 -12.50 7.97 0.32
N PHE A 144 -12.58 6.76 -0.23
CA PHE A 144 -13.55 6.38 -1.26
C PHE A 144 -14.45 5.26 -0.75
N VAL A 145 -15.77 5.48 -0.74
CA VAL A 145 -16.74 4.45 -0.37
C VAL A 145 -17.31 3.84 -1.63
N ALA A 146 -16.88 2.62 -1.94
CA ALA A 146 -17.41 1.85 -3.04
C ALA A 146 -18.82 1.33 -2.69
N GLY A 147 -19.80 1.69 -3.50
CA GLY A 147 -21.18 1.26 -3.34
C GLY A 147 -21.33 -0.26 -3.45
N ILE A 148 -22.32 -0.79 -2.75
CA ILE A 148 -22.68 -2.20 -2.81
C ILE A 148 -23.18 -2.48 -4.24
N ALA A 149 -22.42 -3.29 -4.98
CA ALA A 149 -22.78 -3.67 -6.34
C ALA A 149 -24.17 -4.35 -6.37
N PRO A 150 -24.94 -4.22 -7.47
CA PRO A 150 -26.27 -4.80 -7.57
C PRO A 150 -26.31 -6.29 -7.22
N VAL A 151 -26.82 -6.61 -6.02
CA VAL A 151 -26.79 -7.96 -5.43
C VAL A 151 -27.53 -8.97 -6.32
N ALA A 152 -28.58 -8.52 -7.01
CA ALA A 152 -29.36 -9.34 -7.93
C ALA A 152 -28.55 -9.88 -9.12
N LEU A 153 -27.41 -9.26 -9.44
CA LEU A 153 -26.52 -9.70 -10.51
C LEU A 153 -25.44 -10.69 -10.03
N ILE A 154 -25.45 -11.08 -8.75
CA ILE A 154 -24.58 -12.12 -8.21
C ILE A 154 -25.33 -13.45 -8.28
N PRO A 155 -24.89 -14.45 -9.07
CA PRO A 155 -25.63 -15.71 -9.27
C PRO A 155 -25.99 -16.44 -7.97
N ALA A 156 -25.08 -16.42 -6.98
CA ALA A 156 -25.30 -17.02 -5.66
C ALA A 156 -26.44 -16.36 -4.86
N PHE A 157 -26.79 -15.12 -5.20
CA PHE A 157 -27.87 -14.34 -4.60
C PHE A 157 -29.13 -14.36 -5.47
N SER A 158 -29.22 -15.27 -6.46
CA SER A 158 -30.48 -15.47 -7.19
C SER A 158 -31.58 -15.97 -6.25
N GLY A 159 -32.79 -15.38 -6.35
CA GLY A 159 -33.96 -15.77 -5.57
C GLY A 159 -34.45 -14.72 -4.56
N PRO A 160 -35.48 -15.07 -3.75
CA PRO A 160 -36.23 -14.10 -2.95
C PRO A 160 -35.40 -13.44 -1.85
N PHE A 161 -34.51 -14.17 -1.19
CA PHE A 161 -33.63 -13.61 -0.15
C PHE A 161 -32.58 -12.66 -0.73
N GLY A 162 -32.04 -12.97 -1.92
CA GLY A 162 -31.13 -12.05 -2.59
C GLY A 162 -31.83 -10.82 -3.18
N ALA A 163 -33.09 -10.93 -3.60
CA ALA A 163 -33.92 -9.77 -3.95
C ALA A 163 -34.19 -8.86 -2.73
N LEU A 164 -34.37 -9.46 -1.55
CA LEU A 164 -34.51 -8.70 -0.30
C LEU A 164 -33.19 -8.01 0.08
N ALA A 165 -32.07 -8.73 0.04
CA ALA A 165 -30.74 -8.15 0.25
C ALA A 165 -30.43 -7.05 -0.77
N GLY A 166 -30.83 -7.21 -2.04
CA GLY A 166 -30.66 -6.21 -3.08
C GLY A 166 -31.44 -4.92 -2.83
N ARG A 167 -32.68 -5.02 -2.34
CA ARG A 167 -33.44 -3.84 -1.89
C ARG A 167 -32.75 -3.14 -0.72
N GLN A 168 -32.29 -3.91 0.27
CA GLN A 168 -31.54 -3.33 1.38
C GLN A 168 -30.26 -2.65 0.90
N ALA A 169 -29.51 -3.26 -0.03
CA ALA A 169 -28.28 -2.67 -0.58
C ALA A 169 -28.53 -1.32 -1.25
N LEU A 170 -29.67 -1.12 -1.93
CA LEU A 170 -30.03 0.18 -2.50
C LEU A 170 -30.27 1.23 -1.40
N GLU A 171 -30.96 0.86 -0.32
CA GLU A 171 -31.15 1.77 0.83
C GLU A 171 -29.83 2.11 1.52
N LEU A 172 -28.94 1.13 1.70
CA LEU A 172 -27.62 1.35 2.30
C LEU A 172 -26.74 2.22 1.41
N ASN A 173 -26.77 2.03 0.09
CA ASN A 173 -26.06 2.89 -0.86
C ASN A 173 -26.53 4.35 -0.80
N ALA A 174 -27.85 4.59 -0.71
CA ALA A 174 -28.38 5.95 -0.58
C ALA A 174 -27.88 6.62 0.72
N VAL A 175 -27.84 5.88 1.83
CA VAL A 175 -27.27 6.39 3.08
C VAL A 175 -25.77 6.64 2.98
N SER A 176 -25.01 5.75 2.32
CA SER A 176 -23.58 5.94 2.10
C SER A 176 -23.30 7.20 1.28
N GLU A 177 -24.07 7.44 0.23
CA GLU A 177 -23.99 8.64 -0.61
C GLU A 177 -24.25 9.91 0.21
N ASP A 178 -25.29 9.92 1.07
CA ASP A 178 -25.58 11.03 1.98
C ASP A 178 -24.44 11.28 2.99
N VAL A 179 -23.82 10.21 3.53
CA VAL A 179 -22.70 10.34 4.49
C VAL A 179 -21.48 10.93 3.78
N CYS A 180 -21.18 10.48 2.56
CA CYS A 180 -20.06 10.99 1.78
C CYS A 180 -20.25 12.47 1.40
N ALA A 181 -21.45 12.86 1.02
CA ALA A 181 -21.76 14.26 0.68
C ALA A 181 -21.62 15.23 1.87
N ALA A 182 -21.59 14.73 3.11
CA ALA A 182 -21.53 15.55 4.33
C ALA A 182 -20.11 15.70 4.89
N VAL A 183 -19.12 15.00 4.34
CA VAL A 183 -17.76 14.94 4.88
C VAL A 183 -16.77 15.29 3.76
N ASP A 184 -15.91 16.27 4.00
CA ASP A 184 -14.85 16.61 3.05
C ASP A 184 -13.93 15.41 2.85
N ARG A 185 -13.42 15.24 1.62
CA ARG A 185 -12.41 14.22 1.28
C ARG A 185 -12.93 12.78 1.44
N LEU A 186 -14.25 12.64 1.38
CA LEU A 186 -14.97 11.38 1.34
C LEU A 186 -15.82 11.32 0.06
N THR A 187 -15.50 10.40 -0.85
CA THR A 187 -16.19 10.27 -2.14
C THR A 187 -16.95 8.96 -2.23
N PHE A 188 -18.25 9.01 -2.51
CA PHE A 188 -19.03 7.81 -2.83
C PHE A 188 -18.85 7.42 -4.29
N VAL A 189 -18.51 6.16 -4.55
CA VAL A 189 -18.34 5.63 -5.91
C VAL A 189 -19.35 4.52 -6.17
N ARG A 190 -20.27 4.75 -7.10
CA ARG A 190 -21.31 3.77 -7.43
C ARG A 190 -20.74 2.65 -8.31
N LEU A 191 -20.58 1.45 -7.75
CA LEU A 191 -20.11 0.30 -8.52
C LEU A 191 -21.19 -0.28 -9.45
N PRO A 192 -20.86 -0.58 -10.72
CA PRO A 192 -21.77 -1.28 -11.62
C PRO A 192 -21.90 -2.75 -11.21
N GLY A 193 -22.99 -3.38 -11.66
CA GLY A 193 -23.07 -4.82 -11.65
C GLY A 193 -22.26 -5.43 -12.79
N THR A 194 -21.66 -6.59 -12.56
CA THR A 194 -20.96 -7.36 -13.58
C THR A 194 -21.99 -8.13 -14.41
N PRO A 195 -22.11 -7.89 -15.73
CA PRO A 195 -23.05 -8.65 -16.57
C PRO A 195 -22.73 -10.15 -16.53
N VAL A 196 -23.76 -10.98 -16.32
CA VAL A 196 -23.66 -12.45 -16.21
C VAL A 196 -22.99 -13.11 -17.42
N ALA A 197 -23.01 -12.46 -18.59
CA ALA A 197 -22.41 -12.97 -19.82
C ALA A 197 -20.86 -12.89 -19.88
N ARG A 198 -20.21 -12.14 -18.98
CA ARG A 198 -18.73 -11.95 -18.97
C ARG A 198 -18.02 -12.64 -17.81
N SER A 199 -18.73 -13.01 -16.76
CA SER A 199 -18.15 -13.74 -15.65
C SER A 199 -18.16 -15.24 -15.95
N GLY A 200 -17.02 -15.89 -15.82
CA GLY A 200 -16.97 -17.36 -15.77
C GLY A 200 -17.76 -17.89 -14.57
N ARG A 201 -17.61 -19.19 -14.26
CA ARG A 201 -18.36 -19.88 -13.19
C ARG A 201 -18.35 -19.16 -11.82
N PHE A 202 -17.36 -18.30 -11.52
CA PHE A 202 -17.16 -17.69 -10.22
C PHE A 202 -16.70 -16.21 -10.17
N ARG A 203 -16.59 -15.52 -11.34
CA ARG A 203 -15.93 -14.21 -11.66
C ARG A 203 -14.64 -14.36 -12.48
N SER A 204 -14.27 -13.34 -13.24
CA SER A 204 -13.04 -13.26 -14.04
C SER A 204 -12.25 -11.98 -13.75
N ALA A 205 -10.97 -11.94 -14.14
CA ALA A 205 -10.13 -10.74 -14.01
C ALA A 205 -10.76 -9.49 -14.64
N SER A 206 -11.50 -9.66 -15.75
CA SER A 206 -12.18 -8.56 -16.44
C SER A 206 -13.32 -7.92 -15.64
N ASP A 207 -13.91 -8.64 -14.68
CA ASP A 207 -14.91 -8.07 -13.77
C ASP A 207 -14.25 -7.03 -12.84
N TYR A 208 -13.01 -7.30 -12.41
CA TYR A 208 -12.23 -6.38 -11.58
C TYR A 208 -11.75 -5.17 -12.38
N ASP A 209 -11.36 -5.35 -13.64
CA ASP A 209 -10.99 -4.24 -14.53
C ASP A 209 -12.15 -3.23 -14.68
N LEU A 210 -13.39 -3.71 -14.80
CA LEU A 210 -14.57 -2.84 -14.87
C LEU A 210 -14.74 -2.00 -13.59
N TRP A 211 -14.62 -2.62 -12.42
CA TRP A 211 -14.76 -1.90 -11.15
C TRP A 211 -13.59 -0.95 -10.89
N ALA A 212 -12.38 -1.37 -11.26
CA ALA A 212 -11.19 -0.55 -11.17
C ALA A 212 -11.32 0.73 -12.00
N GLU A 213 -11.81 0.66 -13.23
CA GLU A 213 -12.01 1.87 -14.06
C GLU A 213 -13.00 2.87 -13.43
N VAL A 214 -14.09 2.35 -12.86
CA VAL A 214 -15.11 3.18 -12.19
C VAL A 214 -14.58 3.82 -10.91
N LEU A 215 -13.69 3.12 -10.18
CA LEU A 215 -13.02 3.67 -9.00
C LEU A 215 -11.90 4.66 -9.38
N ALA A 216 -11.10 4.34 -10.38
CA ALA A 216 -9.94 5.12 -10.77
C ALA A 216 -10.31 6.51 -11.32
N GLU A 217 -11.46 6.65 -11.98
CA GLU A 217 -11.94 7.92 -12.51
C GLU A 217 -12.08 9.04 -11.44
N PRO A 218 -12.88 8.87 -10.37
CA PRO A 218 -12.96 9.88 -9.31
C PRO A 218 -11.72 9.93 -8.43
N MET A 219 -10.88 8.89 -8.42
CA MET A 219 -9.66 8.85 -7.60
C MET A 219 -8.49 9.63 -8.20
N ALA A 220 -8.34 9.64 -9.54
CA ALA A 220 -7.16 10.23 -10.19
C ALA A 220 -7.00 11.73 -9.91
N GLY A 221 -8.11 12.48 -9.85
CA GLY A 221 -8.08 13.93 -9.59
C GLY A 221 -7.53 14.29 -8.21
N PRO A 222 -8.14 13.80 -7.11
CA PRO A 222 -7.68 14.09 -5.74
C PRO A 222 -6.27 13.60 -5.41
N LEU A 223 -5.77 12.57 -6.10
CA LEU A 223 -4.40 12.07 -5.92
C LEU A 223 -3.33 12.94 -6.60
N GLU A 224 -3.69 13.82 -7.54
CA GLU A 224 -2.74 14.67 -8.27
C GLU A 224 -2.14 15.84 -7.43
N PRO A 225 -2.90 16.60 -6.63
CA PRO A 225 -2.41 17.77 -5.89
C PRO A 225 -1.59 17.45 -4.64
N LEU A 226 -1.68 16.23 -4.10
CA LEU A 226 -1.12 15.87 -2.78
C LEU A 226 0.41 15.87 -2.72
N ARG A 227 1.11 15.97 -3.87
CA ARG A 227 2.58 15.86 -3.94
C ARG A 227 3.27 16.89 -4.85
N ARG A 228 2.59 17.94 -5.32
CA ARG A 228 3.30 19.10 -5.91
C ARG A 228 3.97 19.91 -4.80
N THR A 229 5.16 19.51 -4.39
CA THR A 229 6.06 20.39 -3.65
C THR A 229 7.48 20.25 -4.15
N ASP A 230 8.00 21.37 -4.64
CA ASP A 230 9.39 21.66 -4.99
C ASP A 230 10.32 21.41 -3.78
N GLY A 231 10.63 20.14 -3.46
CA GLY A 231 11.55 19.77 -2.39
C GLY A 231 11.08 20.12 -0.97
N VAL A 232 9.76 20.29 -0.75
CA VAL A 232 9.18 20.36 0.60
C VAL A 232 8.69 18.95 0.95
N PRO A 233 9.08 18.39 2.11
CA PRO A 233 8.73 17.03 2.49
C PRO A 233 7.23 16.77 2.36
N ALA A 234 6.86 15.59 1.85
CA ALA A 234 5.48 15.12 1.89
C ALA A 234 4.95 15.24 3.35
N PRO A 235 3.67 15.62 3.54
CA PRO A 235 3.09 15.83 4.86
C PRO A 235 2.81 14.49 5.57
N GLU A 236 3.82 13.63 5.72
CA GLU A 236 3.71 12.36 6.46
C GLU A 236 3.78 12.55 7.98
N VAL A 237 3.81 13.80 8.45
CA VAL A 237 4.00 14.08 9.87
C VAL A 237 3.25 15.32 10.34
N GLN A 238 1.94 15.39 10.10
CA GLN A 238 1.10 16.27 10.92
C GLN A 238 0.49 15.44 12.04
N GLY A 239 1.22 15.35 13.16
CA GLY A 239 0.76 14.70 14.40
C GLY A 239 1.85 13.99 15.20
N ARG A 240 2.98 13.63 14.59
CA ARG A 240 4.11 12.97 15.27
C ARG A 240 5.31 13.91 15.37
N THR A 241 6.07 13.80 16.45
CA THR A 241 7.34 14.50 16.63
C THR A 241 8.46 13.74 15.92
N PRO A 242 9.59 14.39 15.57
CA PRO A 242 10.77 13.70 15.06
C PRO A 242 11.24 12.55 15.97
N GLU A 243 11.08 12.71 17.28
CA GLU A 243 11.42 11.68 18.27
C GLU A 243 10.49 10.46 18.18
N GLU A 244 9.18 10.65 18.01
CA GLU A 244 8.23 9.55 17.83
C GLU A 244 8.43 8.79 16.52
N ILE A 245 8.91 9.45 15.47
CA ILE A 245 9.31 8.79 14.21
C ILE A 245 10.54 7.93 14.45
N GLU A 246 11.56 8.49 15.10
CA GLU A 246 12.81 7.78 15.39
C GLU A 246 12.58 6.56 16.29
N GLN A 247 11.77 6.71 17.34
CA GLN A 247 11.42 5.61 18.24
C GLN A 247 10.65 4.50 17.49
N ALA A 248 9.76 4.85 16.57
CA ALA A 248 9.06 3.84 15.77
C ALA A 248 10.00 3.13 14.79
N ARG A 249 10.89 3.87 14.11
CA ARG A 249 11.93 3.28 13.25
C ARG A 249 12.78 2.29 14.04
N HIS A 250 13.25 2.67 15.23
CA HIS A 250 14.03 1.81 16.10
C HIS A 250 13.26 0.55 16.51
N ARG A 251 11.98 0.67 16.92
CA ARG A 251 11.12 -0.50 17.21
C ARG A 251 10.97 -1.42 16.01
N ALA A 252 10.76 -0.88 14.82
CA ALA A 252 10.64 -1.64 13.59
C ALA A 252 11.94 -2.40 13.26
N LEU A 253 13.09 -1.77 13.48
CA LEU A 253 14.41 -2.41 13.30
C LEU A 253 14.67 -3.55 14.26
N MET A 254 14.31 -3.37 15.54
CA MET A 254 14.41 -4.43 16.54
C MET A 254 13.52 -5.62 16.18
N ALA A 255 12.28 -5.38 15.72
CA ALA A 255 11.38 -6.44 15.30
C ALA A 255 11.90 -7.26 14.09
N LEU A 256 12.72 -6.65 13.24
CA LEU A 256 13.30 -7.30 12.07
C LEU A 256 14.53 -8.17 12.38
N ASN A 257 15.16 -8.02 13.55
CA ASN A 257 16.42 -8.69 13.91
C ASN A 257 17.49 -8.61 12.81
N LEU A 258 17.55 -7.46 12.12
CA LEU A 258 18.36 -7.27 10.91
C LEU A 258 19.77 -6.75 11.22
N LEU A 259 19.91 -5.92 12.25
CA LEU A 259 21.13 -5.17 12.56
C LEU A 259 22.26 -6.10 13.02
N ASP A 260 23.50 -5.73 12.65
CA ASP A 260 24.74 -6.44 13.03
C ASP A 260 24.75 -7.95 12.73
N THR A 261 23.95 -8.37 11.75
CA THR A 261 23.91 -9.75 11.25
C THR A 261 24.82 -9.95 10.05
N ALA A 262 25.16 -11.21 9.76
CA ALA A 262 26.00 -11.56 8.61
C ALA A 262 25.35 -11.14 7.27
N PRO A 263 26.16 -10.93 6.21
CA PRO A 263 25.65 -10.73 4.86
C PRO A 263 24.73 -11.88 4.42
N GLU A 264 23.71 -11.55 3.63
CA GLU A 264 22.74 -12.53 3.14
C GLU A 264 22.65 -12.49 1.62
N ALA A 265 22.88 -13.63 0.98
CA ALA A 265 22.97 -13.75 -0.47
C ALA A 265 21.74 -13.22 -1.22
N ARG A 266 20.55 -13.25 -0.61
CA ARG A 266 19.32 -12.70 -1.19
C ARG A 266 19.39 -11.18 -1.37
N PHE A 267 19.92 -10.44 -0.39
CA PHE A 267 20.09 -9.00 -0.48
C PHE A 267 21.29 -8.64 -1.37
N ASP A 268 22.39 -9.41 -1.28
CA ASP A 268 23.56 -9.20 -2.11
C ASP A 268 23.24 -9.30 -3.61
N ARG A 269 22.39 -10.27 -4.01
CA ARG A 269 21.93 -10.42 -5.40
C ARG A 269 21.15 -9.20 -5.89
N ILE A 270 20.26 -8.64 -5.07
CA ILE A 270 19.45 -7.48 -5.46
C ILE A 270 20.33 -6.23 -5.57
N VAL A 271 21.24 -6.02 -4.62
CA VAL A 271 22.19 -4.89 -4.66
C VAL A 271 23.13 -5.00 -5.86
N ALA A 272 23.62 -6.20 -6.19
CA ALA A 272 24.42 -6.43 -7.39
C ALA A 272 23.64 -6.14 -8.67
N LEU A 273 22.37 -6.54 -8.74
CA LEU A 273 21.48 -6.28 -9.86
C LEU A 273 21.21 -4.77 -10.02
N ALA A 274 20.98 -4.05 -8.92
CA ALA A 274 20.80 -2.60 -8.93
C ALA A 274 22.03 -1.89 -9.52
N ARG A 275 23.23 -2.27 -9.06
CA ARG A 275 24.49 -1.74 -9.60
C ARG A 275 24.62 -2.00 -11.10
N SER A 276 24.44 -3.25 -11.54
CA SER A 276 24.66 -3.61 -12.94
C SER A 276 23.64 -3.00 -13.89
N SER A 277 22.36 -3.00 -13.50
CA SER A 277 21.27 -2.57 -14.39
C SER A 277 21.15 -1.05 -14.48
N LEU A 278 21.50 -0.33 -13.42
CA LEU A 278 21.59 1.14 -13.43
C LEU A 278 23.00 1.62 -13.88
N GLY A 279 23.90 0.69 -14.17
CA GLY A 279 25.24 0.95 -14.69
C GLY A 279 26.14 1.77 -13.76
N THR A 280 25.88 1.79 -12.45
CA THR A 280 26.59 2.61 -11.45
C THR A 280 27.85 1.95 -10.91
N SER A 281 28.73 2.72 -10.26
CA SER A 281 29.98 2.17 -9.73
C SER A 281 29.76 1.34 -8.48
N ALA A 282 28.76 1.69 -7.66
CA ALA A 282 28.42 0.98 -6.44
C ALA A 282 26.92 1.02 -6.13
N ALA A 283 26.48 0.09 -5.28
CA ALA A 283 25.13 0.02 -4.74
C ALA A 283 25.14 -0.52 -3.30
N ALA A 284 24.12 -0.21 -2.52
CA ALA A 284 23.96 -0.71 -1.17
C ALA A 284 22.49 -0.83 -0.74
N PHE A 285 22.23 -1.80 0.13
CA PHE A 285 21.08 -1.80 1.03
C PHE A 285 21.56 -1.32 2.40
N THR A 286 21.05 -0.18 2.84
CA THR A 286 21.45 0.50 4.07
C THR A 286 20.29 0.57 5.05
N VAL A 287 20.63 0.71 6.33
CA VAL A 287 19.70 0.86 7.44
C VAL A 287 20.17 2.01 8.34
N ILE A 288 19.25 2.85 8.78
CA ILE A 288 19.51 3.97 9.69
C ILE A 288 19.27 3.50 11.12
N ASP A 289 20.35 3.36 11.89
CA ASP A 289 20.35 2.85 13.26
C ASP A 289 20.94 3.90 14.20
N GLY A 290 20.08 4.62 14.92
CA GLY A 290 20.51 5.67 15.85
C GLY A 290 21.34 6.75 15.17
N ASP A 291 22.63 6.84 15.52
CA ASP A 291 23.60 7.80 15.00
C ASP A 291 24.47 7.26 13.85
N ARG A 292 24.18 6.06 13.32
CA ARG A 292 24.89 5.45 12.18
C ARG A 292 23.97 5.02 11.04
N GLN A 293 24.56 4.93 9.85
CA GLN A 293 24.06 4.15 8.72
C GLN A 293 24.85 2.85 8.64
N TRP A 294 24.16 1.74 8.86
CA TRP A 294 24.69 0.39 8.72
C TRP A 294 24.40 -0.18 7.33
N HIS A 295 25.32 -0.99 6.79
CA HIS A 295 25.18 -1.57 5.45
C HIS A 295 24.87 -3.06 5.56
N LYS A 296 23.65 -3.45 5.18
CA LYS A 296 23.24 -4.87 5.18
C LYS A 296 23.81 -5.64 4.00
N ALA A 297 23.92 -4.97 2.85
CA ALA A 297 24.53 -5.50 1.64
C ALA A 297 25.17 -4.35 0.85
N THR A 298 26.34 -4.57 0.26
CA THR A 298 27.05 -3.56 -0.53
C THR A 298 27.88 -4.19 -1.64
N VAL A 299 27.95 -3.52 -2.79
CA VAL A 299 28.83 -3.89 -3.90
C VAL A 299 29.47 -2.62 -4.46
N GLY A 300 30.80 -2.63 -4.61
CA GLY A 300 31.56 -1.52 -5.23
C GLY A 300 31.98 -0.41 -4.27
N LEU A 301 31.60 -0.48 -2.98
CA LEU A 301 32.06 0.41 -1.91
C LEU A 301 32.75 -0.43 -0.82
N ALA A 302 33.86 0.12 -0.28
CA ALA A 302 34.61 -0.48 0.83
C ALA A 302 34.35 0.28 2.15
N VAL A 303 33.14 0.81 2.33
CA VAL A 303 32.77 1.61 3.52
C VAL A 303 31.80 0.80 4.36
N PHE A 304 32.14 0.62 5.62
CA PHE A 304 31.28 0.04 6.66
C PHE A 304 31.03 1.13 7.69
N ASP A 305 29.77 1.24 8.11
CA ASP A 305 29.27 2.16 9.15
C ASP A 305 29.64 3.64 8.98
N ILE A 306 28.70 4.39 8.40
CA ILE A 306 28.85 5.83 8.15
C ILE A 306 28.11 6.58 9.25
N PRO A 307 28.66 7.65 9.86
CA PRO A 307 27.90 8.51 10.76
C PRO A 307 26.61 9.00 10.09
N ARG A 308 25.47 8.94 10.78
CA ARG A 308 24.17 9.34 10.20
C ARG A 308 24.15 10.77 9.68
N SER A 309 24.93 11.66 10.30
CA SER A 309 25.14 13.05 9.86
C SER A 309 25.80 13.17 8.49
N GLU A 310 26.49 12.12 8.03
CA GLU A 310 27.18 12.06 6.74
C GLU A 310 26.39 11.24 5.71
N SER A 311 25.28 10.63 6.10
CA SER A 311 24.49 9.72 5.26
C SER A 311 23.55 10.46 4.30
N PHE A 312 23.62 10.08 3.02
CA PHE A 312 22.61 10.45 2.02
C PHE A 312 21.27 9.75 2.28
N CYS A 313 21.31 8.50 2.77
CA CYS A 313 20.12 7.71 3.05
C CYS A 313 19.28 8.32 4.18
N THR A 314 19.88 9.06 5.12
CA THR A 314 19.16 9.85 6.12
C THR A 314 18.17 10.81 5.48
N VAL A 315 18.51 11.40 4.33
CA VAL A 315 17.62 12.30 3.59
C VAL A 315 16.61 11.49 2.77
N THR A 316 17.02 10.37 2.18
CA THR A 316 16.12 9.47 1.44
C THR A 316 14.95 8.97 2.29
N VAL A 317 15.19 8.62 3.56
CA VAL A 317 14.12 8.10 4.44
C VAL A 317 13.17 9.19 4.95
N LEU A 318 13.36 10.46 4.57
CA LEU A 318 12.45 11.56 4.92
C LEU A 318 11.27 11.69 3.96
N GLU A 319 11.37 11.15 2.74
CA GLU A 319 10.27 11.11 1.77
C GLU A 319 9.97 9.67 1.34
N SER A 320 8.81 9.45 0.72
CA SER A 320 8.41 8.14 0.16
C SER A 320 8.84 7.98 -1.30
N ALA A 321 9.27 9.08 -1.94
CA ALA A 321 9.79 9.13 -3.30
C ALA A 321 11.31 8.84 -3.36
N ALA A 322 11.80 8.60 -4.57
CA ALA A 322 13.23 8.45 -4.79
C ALA A 322 13.96 9.79 -4.59
N LEU A 323 15.09 9.76 -3.89
CA LEU A 323 16.03 10.88 -3.84
C LEU A 323 17.05 10.73 -4.96
N VAL A 324 17.13 11.70 -5.87
CA VAL A 324 18.18 11.78 -6.90
C VAL A 324 19.05 13.01 -6.66
N VAL A 325 20.36 12.82 -6.67
CA VAL A 325 21.37 13.86 -6.57
C VAL A 325 22.30 13.72 -7.77
N PRO A 326 22.07 14.47 -8.86
CA PRO A 326 22.85 14.41 -10.09
C PRO A 326 24.35 14.71 -9.89
N ASP A 327 24.64 15.76 -9.10
CA ASP A 327 25.99 16.13 -8.64
C ASP A 327 25.95 16.68 -7.21
N ALA A 328 26.44 15.89 -6.26
CA ALA A 328 26.46 16.20 -4.84
C ALA A 328 27.30 17.42 -4.48
N ARG A 329 28.21 17.87 -5.36
CA ARG A 329 28.95 19.13 -5.16
C ARG A 329 28.08 20.37 -5.37
N LEU A 330 27.00 20.23 -6.13
CA LEU A 330 26.08 21.31 -6.45
C LEU A 330 24.87 21.32 -5.52
N ASP A 331 24.61 20.19 -4.85
CA ASP A 331 23.49 20.06 -3.91
C ASP A 331 23.82 20.70 -2.56
N PRO A 332 23.08 21.73 -2.10
CA PRO A 332 23.33 22.40 -0.82
C PRO A 332 23.29 21.46 0.39
N ARG A 333 22.57 20.34 0.30
CA ARG A 333 22.45 19.34 1.38
C ARG A 333 23.73 18.53 1.55
N PHE A 334 24.52 18.36 0.49
CA PHE A 334 25.63 17.39 0.44
C PHE A 334 26.97 17.98 0.03
N ARG A 335 27.04 19.20 -0.50
CA ARG A 335 28.27 19.78 -1.05
C ARG A 335 29.45 19.83 -0.07
N ASP A 336 29.16 19.97 1.22
CA ASP A 336 30.14 20.07 2.31
C ASP A 336 30.32 18.73 3.06
N ASN A 337 29.63 17.66 2.61
CA ASN A 337 29.66 16.34 3.23
C ASN A 337 31.03 15.65 3.03
N PRO A 338 31.63 15.01 4.06
CA PRO A 338 32.90 14.27 3.96
C PRO A 338 32.95 13.28 2.78
N LEU A 339 31.84 12.57 2.52
CA LEU A 339 31.72 11.61 1.41
C LEU A 339 31.90 12.25 0.03
N VAL A 340 31.67 13.57 -0.07
CA VAL A 340 31.79 14.37 -1.29
C VAL A 340 33.15 15.06 -1.38
N VAL A 341 33.60 15.69 -0.29
CA VAL A 341 34.78 16.58 -0.28
C VAL A 341 36.10 15.84 -0.10
N SER A 342 36.16 14.80 0.73
CA SER A 342 37.41 14.10 1.05
C SER A 342 37.45 12.70 0.41
N GLY A 343 36.50 11.83 0.76
CA GLY A 343 36.42 10.46 0.25
C GLY A 343 35.09 9.82 0.57
N PRO A 344 34.48 8.99 -0.30
CA PRO A 344 35.01 8.43 -1.56
C PRO A 344 34.82 9.33 -2.79
N ARG A 345 34.59 10.64 -2.60
CA ARG A 345 34.32 11.63 -3.65
C ARG A 345 33.07 11.29 -4.46
N LEU A 346 31.99 10.98 -3.75
CA LEU A 346 30.68 10.76 -4.35
C LEU A 346 30.25 12.00 -5.13
N ARG A 347 29.68 11.79 -6.31
CA ARG A 347 29.09 12.82 -7.16
C ARG A 347 27.64 12.51 -7.43
N PHE A 348 27.35 11.30 -7.84
CA PHE A 348 25.98 10.89 -8.09
C PHE A 348 25.45 10.01 -6.97
N TYR A 349 24.18 10.22 -6.62
CA TYR A 349 23.41 9.37 -5.72
C TYR A 349 21.98 9.23 -6.25
N ALA A 350 21.46 8.00 -6.25
CA ALA A 350 20.03 7.77 -6.30
C ALA A 350 19.65 6.72 -5.25
N GLY A 351 18.59 6.99 -4.49
CA GLY A 351 18.14 6.09 -3.43
C GLY A 351 16.62 6.05 -3.34
N PHE A 352 16.09 4.86 -3.10
CA PHE A 352 14.69 4.63 -2.81
C PHE A 352 14.55 4.13 -1.36
N PRO A 353 13.63 4.68 -0.55
CA PRO A 353 13.47 4.27 0.84
C PRO A 353 13.02 2.80 0.94
N ILE A 354 13.51 2.10 1.97
CA ILE A 354 13.10 0.75 2.33
C ILE A 354 12.26 0.81 3.60
N GLU A 355 11.10 0.16 3.54
CA GLU A 355 10.14 0.13 4.63
C GLU A 355 10.10 -1.21 5.36
N SER A 356 9.92 -1.11 6.68
CA SER A 356 9.53 -2.24 7.50
C SER A 356 8.10 -2.70 7.18
N PRO A 357 7.69 -3.91 7.60
CA PRO A 357 6.30 -4.37 7.43
C PRO A 357 5.25 -3.41 7.99
N SER A 358 5.60 -2.68 9.06
CA SER A 358 4.74 -1.67 9.69
C SER A 358 4.76 -0.32 8.96
N GLY A 359 5.59 -0.13 7.93
CA GLY A 359 5.62 1.08 7.09
C GLY A 359 6.63 2.14 7.52
N GLU A 360 7.34 1.96 8.63
CA GLU A 360 8.45 2.84 8.97
C GLU A 360 9.58 2.69 7.95
N ARG A 361 10.05 3.82 7.40
CA ARG A 361 11.24 3.88 6.54
C ARG A 361 12.48 3.69 7.38
N ILE A 362 13.09 2.54 7.22
CA ILE A 362 14.22 2.07 8.03
C ILE A 362 15.57 2.30 7.34
N GLY A 363 15.59 2.52 6.04
CA GLY A 363 16.83 2.52 5.27
C GLY A 363 16.59 2.82 3.79
N ALA A 364 17.53 2.46 2.93
CA ALA A 364 17.41 2.69 1.49
C ALA A 364 18.10 1.60 0.65
N LEU A 365 17.53 1.32 -0.53
CA LEU A 365 18.29 0.75 -1.64
C LEU A 365 18.83 1.93 -2.44
N CYS A 366 20.15 2.01 -2.58
CA CYS A 366 20.79 3.16 -3.19
C CYS A 366 21.94 2.75 -4.10
N VAL A 367 22.21 3.63 -5.07
CA VAL A 367 23.30 3.53 -6.04
C VAL A 367 24.14 4.80 -6.05
N TYR A 368 25.41 4.65 -6.34
CA TYR A 368 26.41 5.70 -6.23
C TYR A 368 27.33 5.75 -7.45
N ASP A 369 27.83 6.95 -7.76
CA ASP A 369 28.94 7.13 -8.70
C ASP A 369 29.89 8.24 -8.27
N GLN A 370 31.15 8.12 -8.70
CA GLN A 370 32.18 9.14 -8.55
C GLN A 370 32.15 10.18 -9.67
N ASN A 371 31.33 9.95 -10.71
CA ASN A 371 31.03 10.92 -11.76
C ASN A 371 29.59 11.41 -11.64
N PRO A 372 29.30 12.69 -11.94
CA PRO A 372 27.93 13.16 -12.07
C PRO A 372 27.15 12.38 -13.13
N ARG A 373 25.84 12.29 -12.98
CA ARG A 373 24.94 11.69 -13.99
C ARG A 373 23.73 12.58 -14.20
N SER A 374 23.15 12.53 -15.41
CA SER A 374 21.86 13.18 -15.64
C SER A 374 20.77 12.45 -14.87
N GLN A 375 19.78 13.19 -14.37
CA GLN A 375 18.65 12.59 -13.68
C GLN A 375 17.83 11.70 -14.63
N GLU A 376 17.76 12.07 -15.90
CA GLU A 376 17.05 11.37 -16.97
C GLU A 376 17.71 10.03 -17.35
N ASP A 377 19.00 9.86 -17.04
CA ASP A 377 19.75 8.64 -17.36
C ASP A 377 19.52 7.52 -16.32
N VAL A 378 18.81 7.83 -15.23
CA VAL A 378 18.58 6.91 -14.12
C VAL A 378 17.17 6.36 -14.22
N ASP A 379 17.06 5.05 -14.43
CA ASP A 379 15.77 4.36 -14.41
C ASP A 379 15.25 4.25 -12.97
N LEU A 380 14.51 5.27 -12.54
CA LEU A 380 13.91 5.34 -11.19
C LEU A 380 12.80 4.31 -11.00
N VAL A 381 12.13 3.89 -12.08
CA VAL A 381 11.15 2.81 -12.02
C VAL A 381 11.86 1.51 -11.66
N LEU A 382 12.96 1.19 -12.34
CA LEU A 382 13.76 0.01 -12.03
C LEU A 382 14.34 0.07 -10.60
N LEU A 383 14.85 1.22 -10.16
CA LEU A 383 15.36 1.38 -8.79
C LEU A 383 14.26 1.07 -7.76
N ARG A 384 13.04 1.58 -7.98
CA ARG A 384 11.87 1.30 -7.13
C ARG A 384 11.52 -0.18 -7.15
N GLU A 385 11.41 -0.82 -8.32
CA GLU A 385 11.04 -2.24 -8.43
C GLU A 385 12.06 -3.14 -7.69
N LEU A 386 13.35 -2.81 -7.75
CA LEU A 386 14.38 -3.52 -6.99
C LEU A 386 14.27 -3.27 -5.48
N ALA A 387 13.88 -2.06 -5.07
CA ALA A 387 13.63 -1.74 -3.66
C ALA A 387 12.41 -2.49 -3.11
N LEU A 388 11.32 -2.58 -3.90
CA LEU A 388 10.13 -3.36 -3.54
C LEU A 388 10.43 -4.86 -3.45
N LEU A 389 11.24 -5.39 -4.38
CA LEU A 389 11.72 -6.78 -4.30
C LEU A 389 12.54 -7.01 -3.02
N LEU A 390 13.39 -6.05 -2.64
CA LEU A 390 14.16 -6.12 -1.41
C LEU A 390 13.27 -6.09 -0.16
N GLN A 391 12.25 -5.24 -0.14
CA GLN A 391 11.24 -5.21 0.92
C GLN A 391 10.49 -6.54 1.03
N TYR A 392 10.10 -7.12 -0.10
CA TYR A 392 9.43 -8.40 -0.12
C TYR A 392 10.29 -9.51 0.52
N GLU A 393 11.56 -9.61 0.15
CA GLU A 393 12.53 -10.54 0.77
C GLU A 393 12.71 -10.27 2.27
N LEU A 394 12.77 -9.00 2.67
CA LEU A 394 12.86 -8.60 4.07
C LEU A 394 11.65 -9.09 4.87
N TRP A 395 10.43 -8.85 4.37
CA TRP A 395 9.18 -9.15 5.06
C TRP A 395 8.90 -10.65 5.18
N GLN A 396 9.32 -11.46 4.20
CA GLN A 396 9.21 -12.92 4.31
C GLN A 396 9.94 -13.48 5.53
N SER A 397 11.09 -12.90 5.88
CA SER A 397 11.89 -13.31 7.05
C SER A 397 11.15 -13.03 8.35
N ALA A 398 10.50 -11.88 8.45
CA ALA A 398 9.76 -11.47 9.65
C ALA A 398 8.54 -12.37 9.87
N GLY A 399 7.79 -12.68 8.81
CA GLY A 399 6.63 -13.58 8.88
C GLY A 399 6.96 -15.04 9.14
N ALA A 400 8.19 -15.49 8.86
CA ALA A 400 8.66 -16.84 9.19
C ALA A 400 8.95 -17.02 10.68
N VAL A 401 9.37 -15.95 11.38
CA VAL A 401 9.62 -15.97 12.83
C VAL A 401 8.30 -16.07 13.60
N ASP A 402 7.27 -15.30 13.21
CA ASP A 402 5.92 -15.35 13.84
C ASP A 402 5.19 -16.70 13.64
N ARG A 403 5.47 -17.40 12.52
CA ARG A 403 4.93 -18.76 12.26
C ARG A 403 5.63 -19.84 13.07
N ALA A 404 6.89 -19.66 13.47
CA ALA A 404 7.60 -20.61 14.31
C ALA A 404 7.11 -20.56 15.77
N ASP A 405 6.73 -19.39 16.27
CA ASP A 405 6.21 -19.21 17.64
C ASP A 405 4.73 -19.60 17.79
N THR A 406 3.96 -19.65 16.69
CA THR A 406 2.56 -20.11 16.69
C THR A 406 2.39 -21.62 16.49
N LEU A 407 3.48 -22.35 16.21
CA LEU A 407 3.50 -23.80 16.00
C LEU A 407 4.48 -24.53 16.96
N GLY A 408 4.68 -23.99 18.17
CA GLY A 408 5.25 -24.72 19.32
C GLY A 408 4.18 -25.53 20.07
N PRO A 409 4.56 -26.65 20.72
CA PRO A 409 3.80 -27.91 20.81
C PRO A 409 2.42 -27.86 21.47
#